data_AF-A0A0F9N7Q3-F1
#
_entry.id   AF-A0A0F9N7Q3-F1
#
_cell.length_a   1.000
_cell.length_b   1.000
_cell.length_c   1.000
_cell.angle_alpha   90.00
_cell.angle_beta   90.00
_cell.angle_gamma   90.00
#
_symmetry.space_group_name_H-M   'P 1'
#
loop_
_entity.id
_entity.type
_entity.pdbx_description
1 polymer ?
#
loop_
_entity_poly.entity_id
_entity_poly.type
_entity_poly.pdbx_seq_one_letter_code
_entity_poly.pdbx_strand_id
1 'polypeptide(L)'
;MNAKDVPCKHLWNTNVHPWEPRTESICLLCGKIFRDMEHYVIKLTRDNDFITDVLDVGSGLKGPVAQHYWTSTKKIQRGYVCDVWNLKPLPSVWRPLNMDALDLLDVLGKDSIDVVQAFGFLEHLEKGDGLKFLEIAEELAIDLVIVSAAICIHSFKSDECGDDPDYKVKVDGNPYHRYNSTWQWDEFEELGFTSNWEDAKKGESFKLESIAWKVL
;
A
#
# COMPACT_ATOMS: atom_id res chain seq x y z
N MET A 1 -27.97 -33.07 -2.04
CA MET A 1 -26.93 -32.04 -1.96
C MET A 1 -27.62 -30.69 -2.03
N ASN A 2 -27.57 -29.90 -0.96
CA ASN A 2 -28.18 -28.57 -0.97
C ASN A 2 -27.37 -27.66 -1.90
N ALA A 3 -28.04 -26.89 -2.76
CA ALA A 3 -27.42 -25.91 -3.65
C ALA A 3 -26.71 -24.74 -2.93
N LYS A 4 -26.49 -24.83 -1.61
CA LYS A 4 -25.88 -23.80 -0.76
C LYS A 4 -24.38 -23.98 -0.52
N ASP A 5 -23.78 -25.10 -0.96
CA ASP A 5 -22.37 -25.42 -0.65
C ASP A 5 -21.41 -25.25 -1.85
N VAL A 6 -21.86 -24.64 -2.95
CA VAL A 6 -20.94 -24.31 -4.06
C VAL A 6 -20.26 -22.97 -3.73
N PRO A 7 -18.93 -22.93 -3.55
CA PRO A 7 -18.22 -21.67 -3.35
C PRO A 7 -18.51 -20.72 -4.51
N CYS A 8 -18.82 -19.46 -4.20
CA CYS A 8 -19.04 -18.46 -5.22
C CYS A 8 -17.76 -18.31 -6.06
N LYS A 9 -17.86 -18.54 -7.38
CA LYS A 9 -16.83 -18.15 -8.34
C LYS A 9 -16.95 -16.65 -8.57
N HIS A 10 -16.42 -15.86 -7.64
CA HIS A 10 -16.61 -14.42 -7.59
C HIS A 10 -16.45 -13.75 -8.97
N LEU A 11 -17.41 -12.90 -9.33
CA LEU A 11 -17.33 -11.96 -10.45
C LEU A 11 -17.31 -10.56 -9.86
N TRP A 12 -16.12 -9.99 -9.74
CA TRP A 12 -15.96 -8.68 -9.14
C TRP A 12 -16.37 -7.60 -10.13
N ASN A 13 -16.98 -6.53 -9.65
CA ASN A 13 -17.26 -5.34 -10.46
C ASN A 13 -15.99 -4.79 -11.14
N THR A 14 -14.79 -5.03 -10.58
CA THR A 14 -13.49 -4.66 -11.16
C THR A 14 -13.16 -5.46 -12.41
N ASN A 15 -13.73 -6.65 -12.59
CA ASN A 15 -13.62 -7.42 -13.84
C ASN A 15 -14.45 -6.80 -14.99
N VAL A 16 -15.47 -6.01 -14.66
CA VAL A 16 -16.41 -5.43 -15.65
C VAL A 16 -16.01 -4.00 -16.03
N HIS A 17 -15.64 -3.19 -15.04
CA HIS A 17 -15.25 -1.79 -15.23
C HIS A 17 -13.88 -1.51 -14.59
N PRO A 18 -12.77 -2.08 -15.09
CA PRO A 18 -11.47 -2.00 -14.42
C PRO A 18 -10.90 -0.58 -14.27
N TRP A 19 -11.41 0.40 -15.02
CA TRP A 19 -10.92 1.79 -15.02
C TRP A 19 -11.65 2.71 -14.03
N GLU A 20 -12.80 2.30 -13.49
CA GLU A 20 -13.61 3.17 -12.64
C GLU A 20 -13.12 3.12 -11.18
N PRO A 21 -12.66 4.25 -10.60
CA PRO A 21 -12.21 4.30 -9.22
C PRO A 21 -13.32 3.95 -8.26
N ARG A 22 -13.01 3.14 -7.25
CA ARG A 22 -13.98 2.68 -6.25
C ARG A 22 -13.32 2.49 -4.90
N THR A 23 -14.13 2.63 -3.85
CA THR A 23 -13.69 2.40 -2.47
C THR A 23 -13.88 0.95 -2.03
N GLU A 24 -14.46 0.10 -2.88
CA GLU A 24 -14.58 -1.34 -2.67
C GLU A 24 -14.85 -2.12 -3.96
N SER A 25 -14.40 -3.38 -3.97
CA SER A 25 -14.79 -4.39 -4.94
C SER A 25 -16.00 -5.15 -4.42
N ILE A 26 -17.03 -5.28 -5.27
CA ILE A 26 -18.26 -6.00 -4.93
C ILE A 26 -18.42 -7.17 -5.90
N CYS A 27 -18.63 -8.37 -5.37
CA CYS A 27 -18.99 -9.53 -6.17
C CYS A 27 -20.43 -9.39 -6.66
N LEU A 28 -20.62 -9.29 -7.98
CA LEU A 28 -21.94 -9.11 -8.61
C LEU A 28 -22.85 -10.33 -8.46
N LEU A 29 -22.30 -11.48 -8.04
CA LEU A 29 -23.07 -12.73 -7.87
C LEU A 29 -23.53 -12.96 -6.42
N CYS A 30 -22.76 -12.54 -5.42
CA CYS A 30 -23.05 -12.83 -4.02
C CYS A 30 -23.01 -11.62 -3.09
N GLY A 31 -22.71 -10.42 -3.59
CA GLY A 31 -22.63 -9.19 -2.79
C GLY A 31 -21.42 -9.11 -1.85
N LYS A 32 -20.50 -10.08 -1.89
CA LYS A 32 -19.28 -10.04 -1.07
C LYS A 32 -18.48 -8.78 -1.39
N ILE A 33 -17.97 -8.13 -0.35
CA ILE A 33 -17.13 -6.94 -0.43
C ILE A 33 -15.67 -7.33 -0.21
N PHE A 34 -14.76 -6.65 -0.91
CA PHE A 34 -13.32 -6.74 -0.70
C PHE A 34 -12.65 -5.38 -0.95
N ARG A 35 -11.63 -5.05 -0.14
CA ARG A 35 -10.85 -3.82 -0.20
C ARG A 35 -9.36 -4.14 -0.14
N ASP A 36 -8.64 -3.77 -1.19
CA ASP A 36 -7.18 -3.77 -1.25
C ASP A 36 -6.63 -2.35 -0.99
N MET A 37 -5.30 -2.20 -1.09
CA MET A 37 -4.59 -0.93 -0.87
C MET A 37 -5.12 0.22 -1.74
N GLU A 38 -5.41 -0.02 -3.02
CA GLU A 38 -5.92 1.01 -3.93
C GLU A 38 -7.29 1.53 -3.46
N HIS A 39 -8.14 0.65 -2.94
CA HIS A 39 -9.44 1.05 -2.41
C HIS A 39 -9.31 2.01 -1.22
N TYR A 40 -8.32 1.81 -0.34
CA TYR A 40 -8.05 2.73 0.78
C TYR A 40 -7.50 4.07 0.29
N VAL A 41 -6.58 4.06 -0.68
CA VAL A 41 -6.10 5.29 -1.33
C VAL A 41 -7.30 6.09 -1.86
N ILE A 42 -8.16 5.48 -2.67
CA ILE A 42 -9.32 6.15 -3.27
C ILE A 42 -10.29 6.63 -2.18
N LYS A 43 -10.59 5.80 -1.17
CA LYS A 43 -11.50 6.15 -0.07
C LYS A 43 -11.05 7.41 0.67
N LEU A 44 -9.75 7.55 0.91
CA LEU A 44 -9.19 8.63 1.70
C LEU A 44 -9.00 9.93 0.90
N THR A 45 -8.89 9.84 -0.43
CA THR A 45 -8.40 10.95 -1.26
C THR A 45 -9.41 11.43 -2.31
N ARG A 46 -10.45 10.64 -2.61
CA ARG A 46 -11.42 10.97 -3.68
C ARG A 46 -12.09 12.33 -3.52
N ASP A 47 -12.36 12.76 -2.28
CA ASP A 47 -13.12 13.97 -1.99
C ASP A 47 -12.20 15.18 -1.69
N ASN A 48 -10.86 15.00 -1.73
CA ASN A 48 -9.88 16.07 -1.62
C ASN A 48 -9.34 16.44 -3.02
N ASP A 49 -9.81 17.56 -3.57
CA ASP A 49 -9.41 18.06 -4.89
C ASP A 49 -8.11 18.86 -4.90
N PHE A 50 -7.51 19.09 -3.72
CA PHE A 50 -6.26 19.84 -3.59
C PHE A 50 -5.01 18.96 -3.68
N ILE A 51 -5.17 17.63 -3.70
CA ILE A 51 -4.04 16.70 -3.88
C ILE A 51 -3.47 16.83 -5.30
N THR A 52 -2.25 17.33 -5.36
CA THR A 52 -1.45 17.53 -6.57
C THR A 52 -0.14 16.76 -6.57
N ASP A 53 0.35 16.38 -5.39
CA ASP A 53 1.66 15.78 -5.16
C ASP A 53 1.57 14.45 -4.40
N VAL A 54 2.13 13.39 -4.98
CA VAL A 54 2.12 12.05 -4.37
C VAL A 54 3.51 11.44 -4.36
N LEU A 55 3.91 10.85 -3.25
CA LEU A 55 5.13 10.04 -3.12
C LEU A 55 4.74 8.59 -2.83
N ASP A 56 5.16 7.66 -3.67
CA ASP A 56 5.04 6.21 -3.42
C ASP A 56 6.43 5.62 -3.11
N VAL A 57 6.55 4.98 -1.96
CA VAL A 57 7.80 4.40 -1.44
C VAL A 57 7.74 2.88 -1.48
N GLY A 58 8.81 2.25 -1.93
CA GLY A 58 8.88 0.79 -2.12
C GLY A 58 8.16 0.32 -3.39
N SER A 59 8.01 1.18 -4.40
CA SER A 59 7.24 0.86 -5.61
C SER A 59 7.81 -0.32 -6.40
N GLY A 60 9.14 -0.49 -6.36
CA GLY A 60 9.89 -1.46 -7.14
C GLY A 60 9.49 -1.56 -8.60
N LEU A 61 9.42 -2.79 -9.08
CA LEU A 61 8.99 -3.12 -10.44
C LEU A 61 7.46 -3.15 -10.62
N LYS A 62 6.69 -3.04 -9.54
CA LYS A 62 5.22 -3.00 -9.60
C LYS A 62 4.72 -1.60 -9.96
N GLY A 63 5.47 -0.57 -9.57
CA GLY A 63 5.06 0.83 -9.70
C GLY A 63 4.12 1.28 -8.59
N PRO A 64 3.67 2.54 -8.63
CA PRO A 64 2.94 3.13 -7.53
C PRO A 64 1.55 2.51 -7.40
N VAL A 65 1.10 2.31 -6.17
CA VAL A 65 -0.26 1.84 -5.89
C VAL A 65 -1.27 2.89 -6.37
N ALA A 66 -2.38 2.44 -6.95
CA ALA A 66 -3.40 3.31 -7.54
C ALA A 66 -2.87 4.22 -8.68
N GLN A 67 -1.82 3.80 -9.40
CA GLN A 67 -1.20 4.59 -10.49
C GLN A 67 -2.22 5.19 -11.47
N HIS A 68 -3.21 4.40 -11.92
CA HIS A 68 -4.21 4.86 -12.88
C HIS A 68 -5.12 5.91 -12.28
N TYR A 69 -5.61 5.69 -11.06
CA TYR A 69 -6.41 6.67 -10.33
C TYR A 69 -5.68 8.01 -10.20
N TRP A 70 -4.42 7.98 -9.75
CA TRP A 70 -3.60 9.19 -9.60
C TRP A 70 -3.38 9.93 -10.92
N THR A 71 -3.04 9.19 -11.97
CA THR A 71 -2.64 9.78 -13.26
C THR A 71 -3.84 10.23 -14.10
N SER A 72 -4.91 9.44 -14.12
CA SER A 72 -6.02 9.59 -15.06
C SER A 72 -7.27 10.18 -14.42
N THR A 73 -7.54 9.88 -13.14
CA THR A 73 -8.70 10.44 -12.43
C THR A 73 -8.35 11.68 -11.65
N LYS A 74 -7.46 11.57 -10.64
CA LYS A 74 -7.02 12.71 -9.83
C LYS A 74 -6.16 13.69 -10.63
N LYS A 75 -5.42 13.19 -11.62
CA LYS A 75 -4.54 13.97 -12.49
C LYS A 75 -3.56 14.81 -11.67
N ILE A 76 -2.84 14.13 -10.78
CA ILE A 76 -1.77 14.73 -9.99
C ILE A 76 -0.80 15.49 -10.91
N GLN A 77 -0.25 16.59 -10.41
CA GLN A 77 0.69 17.41 -11.18
C GLN A 77 2.09 16.81 -11.12
N ARG A 78 2.43 16.16 -10.01
CA ARG A 78 3.74 15.55 -9.81
C ARG A 78 3.61 14.34 -8.89
N GLY A 79 4.23 13.26 -9.32
CA GLY A 79 4.40 12.04 -8.55
C GLY A 79 5.88 11.75 -8.36
N TYR A 80 6.23 11.13 -7.24
CA TYR A 80 7.54 10.55 -6.99
C TYR A 80 7.38 9.07 -6.73
N VAL A 81 8.31 8.26 -7.24
CA VAL A 81 8.44 6.85 -6.86
C VAL A 81 9.83 6.63 -6.28
N CYS A 82 9.90 6.05 -5.09
CA CYS A 82 11.15 5.81 -4.38
C CYS A 82 11.39 4.31 -4.22
N ASP A 83 12.56 3.84 -4.60
CA ASP A 83 13.00 2.46 -4.35
C ASP A 83 14.54 2.41 -4.37
N VAL A 84 15.14 1.56 -3.52
CA VAL A 84 16.60 1.40 -3.44
C VAL A 84 17.17 0.44 -4.49
N TRP A 85 16.31 -0.33 -5.17
CA TRP A 85 16.71 -1.34 -6.14
C TRP A 85 16.41 -0.89 -7.57
N ASN A 86 15.24 -1.27 -8.08
CA ASN A 86 14.87 -1.09 -9.48
C ASN A 86 13.46 -0.55 -9.60
N LEU A 87 13.32 0.52 -10.36
CA LEU A 87 12.04 1.12 -10.71
C LEU A 87 11.67 0.77 -12.16
N LYS A 88 10.42 0.37 -12.38
CA LYS A 88 9.91 0.21 -13.74
C LYS A 88 9.81 1.58 -14.44
N PRO A 89 9.87 1.63 -15.78
CA PRO A 89 9.53 2.85 -16.53
C PRO A 89 8.09 3.30 -16.24
N LEU A 90 7.89 4.60 -15.99
CA LEU A 90 6.60 5.20 -15.65
C LEU A 90 6.30 6.42 -16.54
N PRO A 91 5.03 6.85 -16.63
CA PRO A 91 4.66 8.12 -17.26
C PRO A 91 5.43 9.30 -16.64
N SER A 92 5.67 10.35 -17.43
CA SER A 92 6.52 11.49 -17.03
C SER A 92 6.05 12.29 -15.81
N VAL A 93 4.80 12.10 -15.38
CA VAL A 93 4.30 12.68 -14.12
C VAL A 93 5.02 12.07 -12.91
N TRP A 94 5.46 10.81 -13.00
CA TRP A 94 6.18 10.10 -11.95
C TRP A 94 7.69 10.24 -12.12
N ARG A 95 8.33 10.87 -11.14
CA ARG A 95 9.76 11.09 -11.09
C ARG A 95 10.43 9.98 -10.26
N PRO A 96 11.37 9.22 -10.84
CA PRO A 96 12.06 8.17 -10.11
C PRO A 96 13.09 8.75 -9.14
N LEU A 97 13.09 8.25 -7.91
CA LEU A 97 14.08 8.49 -6.86
C LEU A 97 14.72 7.13 -6.52
N ASN A 98 15.88 6.84 -7.11
CA ASN A 98 16.62 5.60 -6.79
C ASN A 98 17.58 5.88 -5.64
N MET A 99 17.07 5.73 -4.41
CA MET A 99 17.74 6.10 -3.17
C MET A 99 17.17 5.36 -1.96
N ASP A 100 17.83 5.49 -0.81
CA ASP A 100 17.29 5.06 0.47
C ASP A 100 16.13 5.97 0.88
N ALA A 101 15.02 5.36 1.31
CA ALA A 101 13.84 6.10 1.75
C ALA A 101 14.10 6.92 3.03
N LEU A 102 15.10 6.54 3.83
CA LEU A 102 15.46 7.25 5.06
C LEU A 102 16.15 8.60 4.79
N ASP A 103 16.51 8.90 3.54
CA ASP A 103 17.12 10.16 3.12
C ASP A 103 16.11 11.09 2.40
N LEU A 104 14.83 10.69 2.29
CA LEU A 104 13.82 11.43 1.52
C LEU A 104 13.56 12.85 2.05
N LEU A 105 13.60 13.03 3.38
CA LEU A 105 13.37 14.34 4.00
C LEU A 105 14.42 15.38 3.58
N ASP A 106 15.68 14.96 3.44
CA ASP A 106 16.77 15.84 3.03
C ASP A 106 16.65 16.28 1.55
N VAL A 107 15.99 15.47 0.74
CA VAL A 107 15.85 15.72 -0.71
C VAL A 107 14.57 16.49 -1.04
N LEU A 108 13.45 16.12 -0.44
CA LEU A 108 12.14 16.69 -0.77
C LEU A 108 11.78 17.86 0.15
N GLY A 109 12.31 17.89 1.38
CA GLY A 109 12.01 18.88 2.38
C GLY A 109 10.67 18.65 3.08
N LYS A 110 10.50 19.26 4.25
CA LYS A 110 9.29 19.18 5.06
C LYS A 110 8.06 19.77 4.35
N ASP A 111 6.88 19.21 4.60
CA ASP A 111 5.57 19.69 4.13
C ASP A 111 5.56 19.90 2.61
N SER A 112 6.11 18.93 1.86
CA SER A 112 6.40 19.07 0.43
C SER A 112 5.56 18.16 -0.48
N ILE A 113 4.87 17.17 0.10
CA ILE A 113 4.09 16.16 -0.62
C ILE A 113 2.68 16.09 -0.01
N ASP A 114 1.62 16.15 -0.82
CA ASP A 114 0.25 16.06 -0.27
C ASP A 114 -0.03 14.67 0.33
N VAL A 115 0.35 13.61 -0.39
CA VAL A 115 0.16 12.22 0.05
C VAL A 115 1.45 11.42 -0.01
N VAL A 116 1.86 10.85 1.12
CA VAL A 116 2.92 9.84 1.19
C VAL A 116 2.29 8.47 1.35
N GLN A 117 2.59 7.55 0.42
CA GLN A 117 2.15 6.17 0.48
C GLN A 117 3.31 5.18 0.47
N ALA A 118 3.25 4.12 1.29
CA ALA A 118 4.27 3.07 1.34
C ALA A 118 3.64 1.70 1.61
N PHE A 119 3.47 0.88 0.57
CA PHE A 119 2.72 -0.37 0.65
C PHE A 119 3.63 -1.60 0.50
N GLY A 120 3.62 -2.48 1.50
CA GLY A 120 4.49 -3.66 1.53
C GLY A 120 5.97 -3.29 1.60
N PHE A 121 6.27 -2.20 2.31
CA PHE A 121 7.61 -1.62 2.42
C PHE A 121 8.20 -1.84 3.81
N LEU A 122 7.43 -1.59 4.86
CA LEU A 122 7.94 -1.54 6.23
C LEU A 122 8.45 -2.90 6.73
N GLU A 123 7.89 -4.02 6.25
CA GLU A 123 8.36 -5.36 6.60
C GLU A 123 9.81 -5.62 6.17
N HIS A 124 10.32 -4.84 5.22
CA HIS A 124 11.67 -4.95 4.69
C HIS A 124 12.69 -4.10 5.46
N LEU A 125 12.21 -3.27 6.38
CA LEU A 125 13.06 -2.50 7.30
C LEU A 125 13.18 -3.23 8.64
N GLU A 126 14.30 -3.00 9.34
CA GLU A 126 14.32 -3.24 10.77
C GLU A 126 13.29 -2.34 11.45
N LYS A 127 12.76 -2.76 12.61
CA LYS A 127 11.67 -2.04 13.28
C LYS A 127 12.03 -0.58 13.59
N GLY A 128 13.27 -0.31 14.00
CA GLY A 128 13.76 1.05 14.28
C GLY A 128 13.79 1.93 13.04
N ASP A 129 14.24 1.40 11.90
CA ASP A 129 14.25 2.12 10.63
C ASP A 129 12.84 2.34 10.10
N GLY A 130 11.93 1.38 10.31
CA GLY A 130 10.51 1.57 9.99
C GLY A 130 9.86 2.68 10.81
N LEU A 131 10.15 2.79 12.11
CA LEU A 131 9.69 3.91 12.95
C LEU A 131 10.26 5.25 12.45
N LYS A 132 11.56 5.29 12.15
CA LYS A 132 12.20 6.48 11.58
C LYS A 132 11.58 6.88 10.24
N PHE A 133 11.27 5.92 9.38
CA PHE A 133 10.58 6.20 8.13
C PHE A 133 9.18 6.79 8.36
N LEU A 134 8.42 6.30 9.33
CA LEU A 134 7.10 6.86 9.64
C LEU A 134 7.21 8.33 10.09
N GLU A 135 8.21 8.68 10.90
CA GLU A 135 8.50 10.08 11.26
C GLU A 135 8.81 10.92 10.02
N ILE A 136 9.68 10.43 9.13
CA ILE A 136 9.99 11.09 7.85
C ILE A 136 8.74 11.28 7.00
N ALA A 137 7.89 10.25 6.89
CA ALA A 137 6.68 10.29 6.09
C ALA A 137 5.69 11.35 6.63
N GLU A 138 5.54 11.44 7.96
CA GLU A 138 4.72 12.47 8.60
C GLU A 138 5.29 13.89 8.44
N GLU A 139 6.62 14.05 8.42
CA GLU A 139 7.23 15.36 8.15
C GLU A 139 7.16 15.78 6.68
N LEU A 140 7.16 14.83 5.75
CA LEU A 140 7.02 15.09 4.32
C LEU A 140 5.58 15.42 3.92
N ALA A 141 4.62 14.71 4.51
CA ALA A 141 3.22 14.75 4.12
C ALA A 141 2.50 16.02 4.60
N ILE A 142 1.67 16.59 3.74
CA ILE A 142 0.80 17.73 4.08
C ILE A 142 -0.57 17.22 4.54
N ASP A 143 -1.17 16.28 3.81
CA ASP A 143 -2.56 15.85 4.06
C ASP A 143 -2.64 14.42 4.62
N LEU A 144 -1.84 13.49 4.08
CA LEU A 144 -2.04 12.06 4.33
C LEU A 144 -0.76 11.24 4.28
N VAL A 145 -0.59 10.39 5.30
CA VAL A 145 0.30 9.22 5.25
C VAL A 145 -0.55 7.95 5.21
N ILE A 146 -0.30 7.07 4.25
CA ILE A 146 -0.92 5.72 4.20
C ILE A 146 0.14 4.65 3.97
N VAL A 147 0.14 3.63 4.81
CA VAL A 147 1.11 2.55 4.75
C VAL A 147 0.43 1.19 4.78
N SER A 148 1.11 0.18 4.24
CA SER A 148 0.85 -1.20 4.63
C SER A 148 2.12 -1.94 4.96
N ALA A 149 1.95 -2.96 5.79
CA ALA A 149 3.01 -3.82 6.23
C ALA A 149 2.49 -5.22 6.48
N ALA A 150 3.34 -6.21 6.28
CA ALA A 150 3.00 -7.59 6.59
C ALA A 150 2.90 -7.81 8.10
N ILE A 151 1.82 -8.46 8.55
CA ILE A 151 1.64 -8.83 9.97
C ILE A 151 2.45 -10.08 10.35
N CYS A 152 2.94 -10.81 9.34
CA CYS A 152 3.80 -11.97 9.47
C CYS A 152 4.59 -12.18 8.18
N ILE A 153 5.61 -13.04 8.22
CA ILE A 153 6.33 -13.46 7.01
C ILE A 153 5.33 -14.19 6.11
N HIS A 154 5.16 -13.76 4.86
CA HIS A 154 4.25 -14.43 3.93
C HIS A 154 4.83 -15.77 3.45
N SER A 155 3.96 -16.69 3.06
CA SER A 155 4.34 -17.98 2.45
C SER A 155 3.97 -18.03 0.98
N PHE A 156 4.82 -18.64 0.14
CA PHE A 156 4.49 -18.91 -1.27
C PHE A 156 3.41 -20.00 -1.44
N LYS A 157 3.22 -20.85 -0.42
CA LYS A 157 2.45 -22.11 -0.54
C LYS A 157 1.03 -22.02 0.01
N SER A 158 0.68 -20.96 0.73
CA SER A 158 -0.60 -20.83 1.42
C SER A 158 -0.90 -19.38 1.77
N ASP A 159 -2.18 -19.10 2.02
CA ASP A 159 -2.65 -17.84 2.64
C ASP A 159 -2.31 -17.81 4.16
N GLU A 160 -1.16 -18.36 4.55
CA GLU A 160 -0.71 -18.50 5.93
C GLU A 160 0.69 -17.89 6.11
N CYS A 161 1.05 -17.64 7.36
CA CYS A 161 2.38 -17.16 7.73
C CYS A 161 3.45 -18.23 7.49
N GLY A 162 4.56 -17.85 6.87
CA GLY A 162 5.76 -18.64 6.70
C GLY A 162 6.81 -18.38 7.79
N ASP A 163 7.92 -19.09 7.69
CA ASP A 163 9.07 -19.04 8.59
C ASP A 163 10.38 -18.62 7.89
N ASP A 164 10.36 -18.48 6.57
CA ASP A 164 11.53 -18.15 5.74
C ASP A 164 11.53 -16.65 5.37
N PRO A 165 12.31 -15.80 6.08
CA PRO A 165 12.36 -14.37 5.79
C PRO A 165 12.97 -14.06 4.42
N ASP A 166 13.68 -15.01 3.80
CA ASP A 166 14.33 -14.84 2.50
C ASP A 166 13.49 -15.37 1.34
N TYR A 167 12.26 -15.82 1.57
CA TYR A 167 11.50 -16.51 0.53
C TYR A 167 11.32 -15.64 -0.73
N LYS A 168 11.02 -14.34 -0.57
CA LYS A 168 10.91 -13.41 -1.72
C LYS A 168 12.25 -13.20 -2.41
N VAL A 169 13.31 -12.98 -1.64
CA VAL A 169 14.68 -12.85 -2.16
C VAL A 169 15.05 -14.04 -3.05
N LYS A 170 14.68 -15.27 -2.64
CA LYS A 170 14.91 -16.50 -3.41
C LYS A 170 14.07 -16.58 -4.70
N VAL A 171 12.91 -15.94 -4.73
CA VAL A 171 11.96 -15.96 -5.86
C VAL A 171 12.30 -14.91 -6.92
N ASP A 172 12.63 -13.68 -6.52
CA ASP A 172 12.81 -12.55 -7.44
C ASP A 172 14.24 -12.00 -7.49
N GLY A 173 15.13 -12.45 -6.61
CA GLY A 173 16.52 -12.03 -6.57
C GLY A 173 16.75 -10.62 -5.99
N ASN A 174 15.71 -9.96 -5.46
CA ASN A 174 15.87 -8.67 -4.80
C ASN A 174 16.36 -8.88 -3.35
N PRO A 175 17.61 -8.50 -3.00
CA PRO A 175 18.11 -8.68 -1.63
C PRO A 175 17.33 -7.84 -0.60
N TYR A 176 16.66 -6.78 -1.03
CA TYR A 176 15.88 -5.90 -0.16
C TYR A 176 14.46 -6.42 0.13
N HIS A 177 14.02 -7.54 -0.47
CA HIS A 177 12.74 -8.17 -0.13
C HIS A 177 12.81 -9.13 1.07
N ARG A 178 13.93 -9.16 1.80
CA ARG A 178 14.01 -9.91 3.05
C ARG A 178 13.00 -9.33 4.04
N TYR A 179 12.26 -10.20 4.75
CA TYR A 179 11.42 -9.77 5.86
C TYR A 179 12.30 -9.56 7.10
N ASN A 180 12.45 -8.30 7.50
CA ASN A 180 13.23 -7.88 8.67
C ASN A 180 12.35 -7.49 9.85
N SER A 181 11.07 -7.16 9.61
CA SER A 181 10.10 -6.89 10.65
C SER A 181 8.67 -7.28 10.24
N THR A 182 7.77 -7.25 11.21
CA THR A 182 6.33 -7.42 11.03
C THR A 182 5.62 -6.30 11.78
N TRP A 183 4.42 -5.95 11.34
CA TRP A 183 3.66 -4.85 11.92
C TRP A 183 2.20 -5.23 12.13
N GLN A 184 1.73 -5.12 13.36
CA GLN A 184 0.34 -5.35 13.72
C GLN A 184 -0.48 -4.05 13.64
N TRP A 185 -1.80 -4.20 13.57
CA TRP A 185 -2.71 -3.05 13.54
C TRP A 185 -2.63 -2.18 14.80
N ASP A 186 -2.53 -2.80 15.97
CA ASP A 186 -2.44 -2.11 17.26
C ASP A 186 -1.15 -1.29 17.39
N GLU A 187 -0.03 -1.76 16.84
CA GLU A 187 1.22 -0.99 16.80
C GLU A 187 1.05 0.33 16.02
N PHE A 188 0.32 0.33 14.90
CA PHE A 188 0.03 1.56 14.17
C PHE A 188 -0.96 2.46 14.94
N GLU A 189 -1.96 1.87 15.58
CA GLU A 189 -2.94 2.60 16.39
C GLU A 189 -2.31 3.29 17.60
N GLU A 190 -1.32 2.65 18.25
CA GLU A 190 -0.51 3.25 19.31
C GLU A 190 0.31 4.46 18.83
N LEU A 191 0.70 4.48 17.55
CA LEU A 191 1.37 5.62 16.89
C LEU A 191 0.39 6.69 16.40
N GLY A 192 -0.91 6.52 16.63
CA GLY A 192 -1.96 7.47 16.26
C GLY A 192 -2.48 7.32 14.83
N PHE A 193 -2.18 6.21 14.15
CA PHE A 193 -2.78 5.89 12.86
C PHE A 193 -4.16 5.26 13.06
N THR A 194 -5.05 5.44 12.08
CA THR A 194 -6.24 4.59 11.92
C THR A 194 -5.89 3.38 11.06
N SER A 195 -6.51 2.23 11.29
CA SER A 195 -6.16 0.98 10.61
C SER A 195 -7.37 0.32 9.92
N ASN A 196 -7.10 -0.63 9.00
CA ASN A 196 -8.13 -1.45 8.35
C ASN A 196 -8.59 -2.65 9.20
N TRP A 197 -8.28 -2.69 10.50
CA TRP A 197 -8.54 -3.84 11.37
C TRP A 197 -9.99 -4.35 11.31
N GLU A 198 -10.97 -3.45 11.37
CA GLU A 198 -12.39 -3.81 11.32
C GLU A 198 -12.81 -4.45 10.00
N ASP A 199 -12.21 -4.03 8.88
CA ASP A 199 -12.47 -4.61 7.57
C ASP A 199 -11.78 -5.97 7.43
N ALA A 200 -10.54 -6.10 7.92
CA ALA A 200 -9.80 -7.36 7.94
C ALA A 200 -10.51 -8.44 8.78
N LYS A 201 -11.03 -8.06 9.95
CA LYS A 201 -11.81 -8.95 10.85
C LYS A 201 -13.08 -9.49 10.20
N LYS A 202 -13.73 -8.70 9.35
CA LYS A 202 -14.91 -9.13 8.56
C LYS A 202 -14.54 -9.98 7.34
N GLY A 203 -13.25 -10.10 7.02
CA GLY A 203 -12.78 -10.72 5.78
C GLY A 203 -13.06 -9.88 4.54
N GLU A 204 -13.21 -8.56 4.72
CA GLU A 204 -13.43 -7.57 3.66
C GLU A 204 -12.13 -6.87 3.24
N SER A 205 -10.98 -7.26 3.80
CA SER A 205 -9.65 -6.79 3.41
C SER A 205 -8.60 -7.91 3.57
N PHE A 206 -7.33 -7.63 3.29
CA PHE A 206 -6.24 -8.57 3.49
C PHE A 206 -6.12 -8.98 4.95
N LYS A 207 -5.90 -10.28 5.17
CA LYS A 207 -5.74 -10.86 6.52
C LYS A 207 -4.31 -10.90 7.00
N LEU A 208 -3.33 -10.80 6.09
CA LEU A 208 -1.90 -10.91 6.38
C LEU A 208 -1.16 -9.59 6.24
N GLU A 209 -1.90 -8.50 6.08
CA GLU A 209 -1.37 -7.15 5.92
C GLU A 209 -2.21 -6.18 6.72
N SER A 210 -1.53 -5.38 7.53
CA SER A 210 -2.11 -4.21 8.17
C SER A 210 -1.99 -3.03 7.21
N ILE A 211 -3.11 -2.38 6.91
CA ILE A 211 -3.15 -1.10 6.20
C ILE A 211 -3.51 -0.04 7.23
N ALA A 212 -2.68 0.99 7.35
CA ALA A 212 -2.84 2.05 8.33
C ALA A 212 -2.67 3.43 7.67
N TRP A 213 -3.37 4.44 8.16
CA TRP A 213 -3.28 5.80 7.64
C TRP A 213 -3.43 6.85 8.74
N LYS A 214 -2.86 8.03 8.50
CA LYS A 214 -2.95 9.19 9.37
C LYS A 214 -3.23 10.43 8.53
N VAL A 215 -4.34 11.10 8.83
CA VAL A 215 -4.70 12.39 8.24
C VAL A 215 -4.06 13.48 9.11
N LEU A 216 -3.37 14.43 8.51
CA LEU A 216 -2.58 15.46 9.18
C LEU A 216 -3.32 16.81 9.30
#